data_AF-A0A0Q7A5K8-F1
#
_entry.id   AF-A0A0Q7A5K8-F1
#
_cell.length_a   1.000
_cell.length_b   1.000
_cell.length_c   1.000
_cell.angle_alpha   90.00
_cell.angle_beta   90.00
_cell.angle_gamma   90.00
#
_symmetry.space_group_name_H-M   'P 1'
#
loop_
_entity.id
_entity.type
_entity.pdbx_description
1 polymer ?
#
loop_
_entity_poly.entity_id
_entity_poly.type
_entity_poly.pdbx_seq_one_letter_code
_entity_poly.pdbx_strand_id
1 'polypeptide(L)'
;MALYEHVFLARQDMSAQQVDALVEQYKGVIEANGGKVGRVENWGLKSLTYRIKKNRKAHYALMDIEAPGAAIHEMERQMRINEDILRYMTIAVEAHEEGPSAMMQKRDRDDRPRRDGDDRGPRREGGFGDRGPRPDRGPREGGFERRPREDRA
;
A
#
# COMPACT_ATOMS: atom_id res chain seq x y z
N MET A 1 10.96 16.01 26.20
CA MET A 1 10.88 14.54 26.10
C MET A 1 11.24 14.14 24.68
N ALA A 2 11.56 12.87 24.42
CA ALA A 2 11.81 12.43 23.05
C ALA A 2 10.48 12.30 22.31
N LEU A 3 10.50 12.71 21.04
CA LEU A 3 9.37 12.61 20.14
C LEU A 3 9.57 11.40 19.22
N TYR A 4 8.49 10.66 19.00
CA TYR A 4 8.49 9.46 18.19
C TYR A 4 7.31 9.48 17.23
N GLU A 5 7.55 9.01 16.02
CA GLU A 5 6.50 8.60 15.10
C GLU A 5 6.43 7.08 15.09
N HIS A 6 5.25 6.56 15.35
CA HIS A 6 5.01 5.14 15.39
C HIS A 6 3.98 4.74 14.35
N VAL A 7 4.35 3.81 13.47
CA VAL A 7 3.47 3.25 12.46
C VAL A 7 3.33 1.76 12.69
N PHE A 8 2.10 1.26 12.73
CA PHE A 8 1.85 -0.17 12.75
C PHE A 8 0.87 -0.61 11.66
N LEU A 9 1.02 -1.89 11.30
CA LEU A 9 0.23 -2.57 10.29
C LEU A 9 -0.58 -3.68 10.98
N ALA A 10 -1.90 -3.55 10.98
CA ALA A 10 -2.81 -4.58 11.47
C ALA A 10 -3.29 -5.52 10.34
N ARG A 11 -3.77 -6.71 10.71
CA ARG A 11 -4.31 -7.71 9.76
C ARG A 11 -5.44 -7.13 8.90
N GLN A 12 -5.55 -7.59 7.66
CA GLN A 12 -6.60 -7.15 6.71
C GLN A 12 -8.01 -7.62 7.08
N ASP A 13 -8.13 -8.64 7.93
CA ASP A 13 -9.42 -9.23 8.32
C ASP A 13 -10.08 -8.45 9.46
N MET A 14 -9.39 -7.46 10.03
CA MET A 14 -9.91 -6.63 11.11
C MET A 14 -10.84 -5.53 10.58
N SER A 15 -11.88 -5.21 11.33
CA SER A 15 -12.70 -4.03 11.04
C SER A 15 -11.98 -2.74 11.43
N ALA A 16 -12.39 -1.61 10.86
CA ALA A 16 -11.88 -0.30 11.25
C ALA A 16 -12.06 -0.04 12.76
N GLN A 17 -13.21 -0.45 13.35
CA GLN A 17 -13.43 -0.28 14.79
C GLN A 17 -12.47 -1.10 15.65
N GLN A 18 -12.07 -2.30 15.19
CA GLN A 18 -11.09 -3.12 15.90
C GLN A 18 -9.69 -2.49 15.84
N VAL A 19 -9.35 -1.85 14.73
CA VAL A 19 -8.10 -1.08 14.60
C VAL A 19 -8.12 0.12 15.54
N ASP A 20 -9.23 0.85 15.62
CA ASP A 20 -9.40 1.98 16.54
C ASP A 20 -9.28 1.53 18.01
N ALA A 21 -9.84 0.37 18.36
CA ALA A 21 -9.70 -0.21 19.69
C ALA A 21 -8.24 -0.57 20.03
N LEU A 22 -7.47 -1.07 19.06
CA LEU A 22 -6.04 -1.33 19.24
C LEU A 22 -5.27 -0.02 19.46
N VAL A 23 -5.57 1.03 18.69
CA VAL A 23 -4.96 2.35 18.88
C VAL A 23 -5.21 2.85 20.30
N GLU A 24 -6.46 2.81 20.77
CA GLU A 24 -6.80 3.27 22.13
C GLU A 24 -6.13 2.39 23.21
N GLN A 25 -6.01 1.08 23.00
CA GLN A 25 -5.26 0.20 23.89
C GLN A 25 -3.79 0.64 24.02
N TYR A 26 -3.09 0.87 22.91
CA TYR A 26 -1.69 1.26 22.94
C TYR A 26 -1.48 2.69 23.44
N LYS A 27 -2.44 3.58 23.15
CA LYS A 27 -2.47 4.92 23.77
C LYS A 27 -2.56 4.83 25.29
N GLY A 28 -3.43 3.98 25.83
CA GLY A 28 -3.52 3.75 27.28
C GLY A 28 -2.22 3.21 27.88
N VAL A 29 -1.49 2.35 27.16
CA VAL A 29 -0.17 1.85 27.60
C VAL A 29 0.87 2.97 27.64
N ILE A 30 0.87 3.86 26.64
CA ILE A 30 1.79 5.01 26.60
C ILE A 30 1.48 5.98 27.74
N GLU A 31 0.20 6.31 27.94
CA GLU A 31 -0.27 7.21 28.99
C GLU A 31 0.04 6.67 30.39
N ALA A 32 -0.16 5.37 30.61
CA ALA A 32 0.18 4.70 31.88
C ALA A 32 1.67 4.76 32.22
N ASN A 33 2.54 4.85 31.21
CA ASN A 33 3.99 4.95 31.38
C ASN A 33 4.51 6.40 31.33
N GLY A 34 3.62 7.39 31.48
CA GLY A 34 3.97 8.81 31.55
C GLY A 34 4.32 9.45 30.21
N GLY A 35 3.88 8.84 29.11
CA GLY A 35 3.92 9.44 27.78
C GLY A 35 2.60 10.13 27.41
N LYS A 36 2.63 10.93 26.35
CA LYS A 36 1.48 11.59 25.75
C LYS A 36 1.39 11.18 24.29
N VAL A 37 0.20 10.83 23.85
CA VAL A 37 -0.09 10.64 22.43
C VAL A 37 -0.62 11.96 21.88
N GLY A 38 0.01 12.43 20.81
CA GLY A 38 -0.42 13.60 20.06
C GLY A 38 -1.48 13.20 19.03
N ARG A 39 -1.13 13.35 17.77
CA ARG A 39 -2.01 13.04 16.65
C ARG A 39 -2.01 11.54 16.36
N VAL A 40 -3.20 11.03 16.05
CA VAL A 40 -3.41 9.68 15.52
C VAL A 40 -4.01 9.82 14.12
N GLU A 41 -3.41 9.17 13.14
CA GLU A 41 -3.95 9.11 11.78
C GLU A 41 -4.19 7.67 11.35
N ASN A 42 -5.46 7.34 11.10
CA ASN A 42 -5.83 6.07 10.51
C ASN A 42 -5.85 6.19 8.98
N TRP A 43 -4.85 5.60 8.34
CA TRP A 43 -4.77 5.59 6.88
C TRP A 43 -5.68 4.53 6.25
N GLY A 44 -6.29 3.65 7.04
CA GLY A 44 -7.20 2.61 6.59
C GLY A 44 -6.49 1.46 5.86
N LEU A 45 -7.25 0.72 5.04
CA LEU A 45 -6.75 -0.45 4.33
C LEU A 45 -5.91 -0.05 3.11
N LYS A 46 -4.63 -0.43 3.08
CA LYS A 46 -3.72 -0.22 1.93
C LYS A 46 -3.10 -1.54 1.47
N SER A 47 -2.73 -1.63 0.20
CA SER A 47 -2.05 -2.79 -0.37
C SER A 47 -0.57 -2.80 -0.03
N LEU A 48 -0.07 -3.97 0.36
CA LEU A 48 1.35 -4.22 0.61
C LEU A 48 2.07 -4.54 -0.72
N THR A 49 3.32 -4.10 -0.86
CA THR A 49 4.15 -4.43 -2.03
C THR A 49 4.45 -5.93 -2.13
N TYR A 50 4.58 -6.60 -0.99
CA TYR A 50 4.79 -8.05 -0.87
C TYR A 50 3.95 -8.62 0.27
N ARG A 51 3.75 -9.93 0.28
CA ARG A 51 2.93 -10.58 1.31
C ARG A 51 3.67 -10.62 2.64
N ILE A 52 2.98 -10.21 3.71
CA ILE A 52 3.46 -10.33 5.10
C ILE A 52 2.48 -11.23 5.85
N LYS A 53 2.98 -12.30 6.47
CA LYS A 53 2.14 -13.33 7.15
C LYS A 53 0.90 -13.73 6.33
N LYS A 54 1.08 -13.95 5.02
CA LYS A 54 0.04 -14.30 4.01
C LYS A 54 -0.95 -13.17 3.64
N ASN A 55 -0.89 -12.00 4.27
CA ASN A 55 -1.74 -10.86 3.92
C ASN A 55 -1.17 -10.06 2.74
N ARG A 56 -2.05 -9.58 1.85
CA ARG A 56 -1.71 -8.68 0.73
C ARG A 56 -2.12 -7.22 0.99
N LYS A 57 -2.98 -7.00 1.98
CA LYS A 57 -3.39 -5.68 2.43
C LYS A 57 -3.19 -5.60 3.95
N ALA A 58 -3.15 -4.39 4.49
CA ALA A 58 -3.07 -4.16 5.93
C ALA A 58 -3.75 -2.83 6.26
N HIS A 59 -4.27 -2.74 7.48
CA HIS A 59 -4.71 -1.46 8.04
C HIS A 59 -3.49 -0.73 8.58
N TYR A 60 -3.32 0.52 8.18
CA TYR A 60 -2.23 1.37 8.62
C TYR A 60 -2.74 2.41 9.60
N ALA A 61 -2.03 2.56 10.71
CA ALA A 61 -2.23 3.62 11.68
C ALA A 61 -0.88 4.27 12.02
N LEU A 62 -0.87 5.59 12.06
CA LEU A 62 0.23 6.43 12.51
C LEU A 62 -0.14 7.06 13.84
N MET A 63 0.81 7.10 14.77
CA MET A 63 0.70 7.74 16.06
C MET A 63 1.92 8.61 16.32
N ASP A 64 1.68 9.87 16.64
CA ASP A 64 2.68 10.80 17.12
C ASP A 64 2.74 10.67 18.65
N ILE A 65 3.92 10.34 19.18
CA ILE A 65 4.11 9.98 20.58
C ILE A 65 5.21 10.84 21.19
N GLU A 66 4.91 11.48 22.31
CA GLU A 66 5.90 12.12 23.18
C GLU A 66 6.03 11.27 24.45
N ALA A 67 7.11 10.50 24.59
CA ALA A 67 7.22 9.56 25.71
C ALA A 67 8.68 9.28 26.10
N PRO A 68 8.93 8.80 27.33
CA PRO A 68 10.23 8.21 27.66
C PRO A 68 10.44 6.89 26.90
N GLY A 69 11.69 6.55 26.56
CA GLY A 69 12.00 5.33 25.81
C GLY A 69 11.48 4.03 26.47
N ALA A 70 11.36 4.01 27.80
CA ALA A 70 10.76 2.88 28.52
C ALA A 70 9.29 2.60 28.12
N ALA A 71 8.49 3.65 27.90
CA ALA A 71 7.10 3.51 27.45
C ALA A 71 7.02 2.93 26.04
N ILE A 72 7.93 3.35 25.15
CA ILE A 72 8.03 2.81 23.78
C ILE A 72 8.39 1.32 23.82
N HIS A 73 9.38 0.94 24.63
CA HIS A 73 9.76 -0.48 24.74
C HIS A 73 8.65 -1.36 25.31
N GLU A 74 7.87 -0.85 26.26
CA GLU A 74 6.68 -1.54 26.78
C GLU A 74 5.64 -1.76 25.67
N MET A 75 5.29 -0.70 24.93
CA MET A 75 4.36 -0.77 23.82
C MET A 75 4.84 -1.76 22.75
N GLU A 76 6.10 -1.67 22.32
CA GLU A 76 6.68 -2.56 21.32
C GLU A 76 6.67 -4.02 21.79
N ARG A 77 6.90 -4.28 23.08
CA ARG A 77 6.81 -5.63 23.63
C ARG A 77 5.40 -6.19 23.47
N GLN A 78 4.38 -5.41 23.83
CA GLN A 78 2.98 -5.83 23.69
C GLN A 78 2.60 -6.05 22.23
N MET A 79 3.02 -5.15 21.33
CA MET A 79 2.76 -5.27 19.89
C MET A 79 3.43 -6.50 19.27
N ARG A 80 4.62 -6.88 19.73
CA ARG A 80 5.31 -8.09 19.27
C ARG A 80 4.59 -9.37 19.68
N ILE A 81 3.91 -9.36 20.84
CA ILE A 81 3.12 -10.50 21.33
C ILE A 81 1.78 -10.59 20.59
N ASN A 82 1.23 -9.44 20.19
CA ASN A 82 -0.06 -9.39 19.53
C ASN A 82 0.01 -9.94 18.08
N GLU A 83 -0.71 -11.03 17.82
CA GLU A 83 -0.77 -11.67 16.51
C GLU A 83 -1.50 -10.84 15.45
N ASP A 84 -2.33 -9.89 15.88
CA ASP A 84 -3.04 -8.95 15.02
C ASP A 84 -2.11 -7.94 14.34
N ILE A 85 -0.91 -7.76 14.89
CA ILE A 85 0.09 -6.87 14.31
C ILE A 85 1.00 -7.65 13.35
N LEU A 86 1.05 -7.16 12.13
CA LEU A 86 1.90 -7.70 11.07
C LEU A 86 3.31 -7.16 11.18
N ARG A 87 3.42 -5.85 11.38
CA ARG A 87 4.67 -5.12 11.45
C ARG A 87 4.44 -3.78 12.14
N TYR A 88 5.46 -3.28 12.81
CA TYR A 88 5.50 -1.93 13.34
C TYR A 88 6.87 -1.30 13.05
N MET A 89 6.93 0.02 13.13
CA MET A 89 8.15 0.80 12.99
C MET A 89 8.01 2.03 13.88
N THR A 90 9.02 2.26 14.72
CA THR A 90 9.12 3.45 15.56
C THR A 90 10.34 4.24 15.12
N ILE A 91 10.16 5.54 14.89
CA ILE A 91 11.22 6.46 14.47
C ILE A 91 11.29 7.59 15.49
N ALA A 92 12.50 7.90 15.97
CA ALA A 92 12.72 9.09 16.78
C ALA A 92 12.78 10.32 15.86
N VAL A 93 11.99 11.35 16.18
CA VAL A 93 11.90 12.59 15.39
C VAL A 93 12.30 13.79 16.25
N GLU A 94 12.75 14.85 15.58
CA GLU A 94 13.12 16.10 16.27
C GLU A 94 11.89 17.01 16.51
N ALA A 95 10.88 16.93 15.64
CA ALA A 95 9.62 17.65 15.74
C ALA A 95 8.49 16.83 15.09
N HIS A 96 7.26 17.03 15.56
CA HIS A 96 6.07 16.47 14.90
C HIS A 96 5.60 17.40 13.77
N GLU A 97 5.32 16.86 12.60
CA GLU A 97 4.73 17.65 11.51
C GLU A 97 3.24 17.92 11.78
N GLU A 98 2.84 19.19 11.87
CA GLU A 98 1.46 19.59 12.20
C GLU A 98 0.45 19.47 11.03
N GLY A 99 0.93 19.15 9.82
CA GLY A 99 0.10 18.99 8.62
C GLY A 99 -0.31 17.54 8.35
N PRO A 100 -1.46 17.27 7.69
CA PRO A 100 -1.90 15.90 7.41
C PRO A 100 -0.80 15.11 6.70
N SER A 101 -0.55 13.86 7.11
CA SER A 101 0.56 13.11 6.52
C SER A 101 0.44 12.99 4.99
N ALA A 102 1.57 12.81 4.31
CA ALA A 102 1.63 12.64 2.86
C ALA A 102 0.73 11.49 2.36
N MET A 103 0.39 10.54 3.23
CA MET A 103 -0.53 9.43 2.93
C MET A 103 -2.01 9.85 2.88
N MET A 104 -2.40 10.87 3.64
CA MET A 104 -3.75 11.46 3.62
C MET A 104 -3.89 12.49 2.50
N GLN A 105 -2.87 13.33 2.28
CA GLN A 105 -2.87 14.35 1.23
C GLN A 105 -3.01 13.80 -0.21
N LYS A 106 -2.65 12.54 -0.45
CA LYS A 106 -2.78 11.91 -1.79
C LYS A 106 -4.22 11.57 -2.16
N ARG A 107 -5.11 11.28 -1.20
CA ARG A 107 -6.51 10.92 -1.50
C ARG A 107 -7.25 12.06 -2.19
N ASP A 108 -7.04 13.29 -1.73
CA ASP A 108 -7.70 14.49 -2.27
C ASP A 108 -7.33 14.79 -3.75
N ARG A 109 -6.23 14.23 -4.27
CA ARG A 109 -5.83 14.43 -5.68
C ARG A 109 -6.51 13.46 -6.65
N ASP A 110 -6.85 12.25 -6.21
CA ASP A 110 -7.44 11.21 -7.05
C ASP A 110 -8.98 11.34 -7.18
N ASP A 111 -9.63 12.07 -6.26
CA ASP A 111 -11.06 12.45 -6.37
C ASP A 111 -11.32 13.62 -7.34
N ARG A 112 -10.37 13.93 -8.23
CA ARG A 112 -10.71 14.74 -9.40
C ARG A 112 -11.58 13.88 -10.30
N PRO A 113 -12.84 14.26 -10.59
CA PRO A 113 -13.62 13.55 -11.58
C PRO A 113 -12.77 13.48 -12.84
N ARG A 114 -12.54 12.26 -13.34
CA ARG A 114 -12.05 12.09 -14.71
C ARG A 114 -13.02 12.92 -15.53
N ARG A 115 -12.56 14.06 -16.03
CA ARG A 115 -13.35 14.87 -16.95
C ARG A 115 -13.69 13.91 -18.07
N ASP A 116 -14.94 13.43 -18.07
CA ASP A 116 -15.52 12.67 -19.16
C ASP A 116 -15.40 13.57 -20.37
N GLY A 117 -14.27 13.40 -21.07
CA GLY A 117 -13.95 14.07 -22.30
C GLY A 117 -14.75 13.43 -23.40
N ASP A 118 -16.06 13.65 -23.36
CA ASP A 118 -16.92 13.73 -24.53
C ASP A 118 -16.36 14.82 -25.46
N ASP A 119 -15.29 14.49 -26.18
CA ASP A 119 -14.71 15.33 -27.24
C ASP A 119 -14.13 14.45 -28.36
N ARG A 120 -14.78 13.33 -28.66
CA ARG A 120 -14.72 12.75 -30.01
C ARG A 120 -15.69 13.51 -30.90
N GLY A 121 -15.32 14.74 -31.23
CA GLY A 121 -15.95 15.47 -32.33
C GLY A 121 -15.93 14.64 -33.62
N PRO A 122 -16.91 14.82 -34.53
CA PRO A 122 -17.04 13.98 -35.71
C PRO A 122 -15.76 14.08 -36.55
N ARG A 123 -15.16 12.92 -36.84
CA ARG A 123 -14.05 12.75 -37.79
C ARG A 123 -14.44 13.45 -39.10
N ARG A 124 -13.86 14.63 -39.36
CA ARG A 124 -13.96 15.28 -40.67
C ARG A 124 -13.20 14.42 -41.70
N GLU A 125 -13.84 14.20 -42.83
CA GLU A 125 -13.30 13.56 -44.02
C GLU A 125 -12.07 14.30 -44.59
N GLY A 126 -11.10 13.52 -45.09
CA GLY A 126 -10.03 13.92 -46.02
C GLY A 126 -8.74 14.46 -45.37
N GLY A 127 -7.52 14.03 -45.68
CA GLY A 127 -6.99 13.08 -46.66
C GLY A 127 -5.44 13.13 -46.64
N PHE A 128 -4.80 12.19 -47.37
CA PHE A 128 -3.37 12.10 -47.78
C PHE A 128 -2.33 11.69 -46.70
N GLY A 129 -1.46 10.69 -46.89
CA GLY A 129 -1.13 9.86 -48.05
C GLY A 129 -0.07 8.78 -47.74
N ASP A 130 0.08 7.83 -48.66
CA ASP A 130 1.23 6.94 -48.88
C ASP A 130 1.69 5.93 -47.79
N ARG A 131 0.91 4.85 -47.62
CA ARG A 131 1.50 3.51 -47.45
C ARG A 131 0.86 2.56 -48.44
N GLY A 132 1.61 2.25 -49.50
CA GLY A 132 1.20 1.25 -50.50
C GLY A 132 0.92 -0.14 -49.91
N PRO A 133 0.33 -1.05 -50.69
CA PRO A 133 -0.09 -2.37 -50.21
C PRO A 133 1.11 -3.18 -49.70
N ARG A 134 0.99 -3.74 -48.49
CA ARG A 134 1.90 -4.81 -48.04
C ARG A 134 1.77 -5.99 -49.02
N PRO A 135 2.87 -6.51 -49.59
CA PRO A 135 2.78 -7.69 -50.44
C PRO A 135 2.38 -8.92 -49.62
N ASP A 136 1.48 -9.72 -50.19
CA ASP A 136 1.01 -11.00 -49.67
C ASP A 136 2.18 -11.97 -49.51
N ARG A 137 2.47 -12.38 -48.28
CA ARG A 137 3.44 -13.44 -48.00
C ARG A 137 2.72 -14.77 -48.22
N GLY A 138 2.90 -15.36 -49.41
CA GLY A 138 2.33 -16.66 -49.79
C GLY A 138 2.69 -17.81 -48.84
N PRO A 139 1.99 -18.95 -48.94
CA PRO A 139 2.10 -20.06 -47.99
C PRO A 139 3.50 -20.68 -48.01
N ARG A 140 4.06 -20.91 -46.82
CA ARG A 140 5.35 -21.61 -46.64
C ARG A 140 5.17 -23.09 -47.00
N GLU A 141 5.59 -23.48 -48.19
CA GLU A 141 5.91 -24.87 -48.49
C GLU A 141 7.24 -25.24 -47.81
N GLY A 142 7.20 -26.29 -46.99
CA GLY A 142 8.35 -26.76 -46.23
C GLY A 142 7.90 -27.84 -45.25
N GLY A 143 7.74 -29.06 -45.77
CA GLY A 143 7.33 -30.24 -45.00
C GLY A 143 8.31 -30.55 -43.88
N PHE A 144 7.79 -30.63 -42.65
CA PHE A 144 8.49 -31.27 -41.54
C PHE A 144 8.19 -32.77 -41.60
N GLU A 145 9.06 -33.53 -42.26
CA GLU A 145 9.08 -34.99 -42.13
C GLU A 145 9.36 -35.36 -40.67
N ARG A 146 8.39 -36.05 -40.04
CA ARG A 146 8.54 -36.64 -38.71
C ARG A 146 9.55 -37.79 -38.80
N ARG A 147 10.73 -37.62 -38.22
CA ARG A 147 11.66 -38.75 -38.02
C ARG A 147 11.08 -39.71 -36.97
N PRO A 148 11.11 -41.05 -37.19
CA PRO A 148 10.65 -42.02 -36.22
C PRO A 148 11.48 -41.99 -34.94
N ARG A 149 10.85 -42.20 -33.78
CA ARG A 149 11.54 -42.47 -32.52
C ARG A 149 12.11 -43.89 -32.58
N GLU A 150 13.42 -44.03 -32.49
CA GLU A 150 14.05 -45.33 -32.24
C GLU A 150 13.85 -45.69 -30.76
N ASP A 151 13.21 -46.83 -30.53
CA ASP A 151 13.08 -47.45 -29.23
C ASP A 151 14.45 -48.00 -28.77
N ARG A 152 14.91 -47.55 -27.61
CA ARG A 152 16.04 -48.16 -26.90
C ARG A 152 15.56 -49.46 -26.26
N ALA A 153 16.08 -50.59 -26.74
CA ALA A 153 16.20 -51.83 -25.99
C ALA A 153 17.59 -51.93 -25.36
#